data_AF-A0A945S2S9-F1
#
_entry.id   AF-A0A945S2S9-F1
#
_cell.length_a   1.000
_cell.length_b   1.000
_cell.length_c   1.000
_cell.angle_alpha   90.00
_cell.angle_beta   90.00
_cell.angle_gamma   90.00
#
_symmetry.space_group_name_H-M   'P 1'
#
loop_
_entity.id
_entity.type
_entity.pdbx_description
1 polymer ?
#
loop_
_entity_poly.entity_id
_entity_poly.type
_entity_poly.pdbx_seq_one_letter_code
_entity_poly.pdbx_strand_id
1 'polypeptide(L)'
;MKVRNAVGFALTGALLATANVHAAGGHQHGATCNHGHEKAGRPKFQTHCPVTDGRARRDCFADKDGLRVFLCSPACSEEFAKDPAKYIGKLKEQGVTVAKVQTACPVTDKPINKETYMDLAGLRIYLCSEDCAAKLKKSPGKYVKKQMMEGVAFDSPSCSGHDHGNGHGHDGHNH
;
A
#
# COMPACT_ATOMS: atom_id res chain seq x y z
N MET A 1 58.12 5.58 23.19
CA MET A 1 58.91 6.74 22.73
C MET A 1 59.77 6.37 21.52
N LYS A 2 59.38 6.86 20.33
CA LYS A 2 60.17 6.98 19.07
C LYS A 2 59.39 7.99 18.20
N VAL A 3 59.58 9.29 18.42
CA VAL A 3 60.44 10.22 17.65
C VAL A 3 59.91 10.51 16.22
N ARG A 4 59.21 11.66 16.13
CA ARG A 4 59.32 12.81 15.20
C ARG A 4 59.00 12.69 13.69
N ASN A 5 58.18 13.68 13.27
CA ASN A 5 58.25 14.55 12.08
C ASN A 5 58.15 13.95 10.68
N ALA A 6 57.26 14.50 9.84
CA ALA A 6 57.60 15.61 8.94
C ALA A 6 56.51 15.86 7.87
N VAL A 7 56.14 17.14 7.73
CA VAL A 7 56.11 17.93 6.49
C VAL A 7 55.15 17.50 5.37
N GLY A 8 54.27 18.45 5.02
CA GLY A 8 53.29 18.33 3.95
C GLY A 8 53.85 18.39 2.54
N PHE A 9 52.96 18.14 1.59
CA PHE A 9 53.17 18.40 0.18
C PHE A 9 51.92 19.05 -0.39
N ALA A 10 52.03 20.34 -0.70
CA ALA A 10 51.15 21.03 -1.62
C ALA A 10 51.56 20.62 -3.04
N LEU A 11 50.60 20.17 -3.85
CA LEU A 11 50.75 20.06 -5.30
C LEU A 11 49.52 20.66 -5.97
N THR A 12 49.75 21.89 -6.42
CA THR A 12 49.09 22.56 -7.54
C THR A 12 48.94 21.66 -8.75
N GLY A 13 47.80 21.71 -9.43
CA GLY A 13 47.63 21.06 -10.73
C GLY A 13 46.25 21.28 -11.33
N ALA A 14 46.06 22.43 -11.97
CA ALA A 14 44.93 22.67 -12.87
C ALA A 14 45.08 21.78 -14.11
N LEU A 15 44.03 21.03 -14.47
CA LEU A 15 43.85 20.46 -15.80
C LEU A 15 42.47 20.87 -16.34
N LEU A 16 42.50 21.68 -17.40
CA LEU A 16 41.39 21.92 -18.31
C LEU A 16 41.19 20.68 -19.18
N ALA A 17 39.95 20.25 -19.40
CA ALA A 17 39.53 19.66 -20.68
C ALA A 17 38.00 19.56 -20.81
N THR A 18 37.49 20.31 -21.78
CA THR A 18 36.49 19.93 -22.79
C THR A 18 35.07 19.53 -22.38
N ALA A 19 34.14 20.33 -22.92
CA ALA A 19 32.71 20.10 -23.02
C ALA A 19 32.36 18.74 -23.63
N ASN A 20 31.28 18.14 -23.09
CA ASN A 20 30.45 17.20 -23.83
C ASN A 20 29.00 17.67 -23.73
N VAL A 21 28.45 18.03 -24.88
CA VAL A 21 27.01 18.10 -25.13
C VAL A 21 26.47 16.67 -25.24
N HIS A 22 25.50 16.30 -24.40
CA HIS A 22 24.60 15.19 -24.72
C HIS A 22 23.27 15.29 -23.97
N ALA A 23 22.22 15.22 -24.77
CA ALA A 23 20.91 14.63 -24.50
C ALA A 23 20.01 15.27 -23.43
N ALA A 24 18.98 15.95 -23.94
CA ALA A 24 17.58 15.82 -23.56
C ALA A 24 17.29 14.90 -22.35
N GLY A 25 17.14 15.50 -21.18
CA GLY A 25 16.51 14.87 -20.02
C GLY A 25 14.99 14.85 -20.21
N GLY A 26 14.49 13.81 -20.88
CA GLY A 26 13.11 13.40 -20.72
C GLY A 26 12.84 13.12 -19.25
N HIS A 27 11.69 13.57 -18.75
CA HIS A 27 11.22 13.26 -17.40
C HIS A 27 10.83 11.77 -17.36
N GLN A 28 11.84 10.92 -17.21
CA GLN A 28 11.68 9.51 -16.94
C GLN A 28 11.40 9.40 -15.45
N HIS A 29 10.15 9.11 -15.11
CA HIS A 29 9.75 8.80 -13.75
C HIS A 29 10.67 7.70 -13.21
N GLY A 30 11.56 8.12 -12.31
CA GLY A 30 12.58 7.30 -11.73
C GLY A 30 12.01 6.02 -11.13
N ALA A 31 12.63 4.92 -11.51
CA ALA A 31 12.64 3.70 -10.75
C ALA A 31 13.30 3.95 -9.37
N THR A 32 12.56 4.52 -8.42
CA THR A 32 12.71 4.25 -6.98
C THR A 32 11.41 4.64 -6.26
N CYS A 33 10.38 3.80 -6.31
CA CYS A 33 9.35 3.86 -5.26
C CYS A 33 9.89 3.14 -4.02
N ASN A 34 10.88 3.75 -3.39
CA ASN A 34 11.34 3.39 -2.07
C ASN A 34 10.27 3.83 -1.07
N HIS A 35 9.27 2.98 -0.86
CA HIS A 35 8.32 3.13 0.25
C HIS A 35 8.64 2.10 1.33
N GLY A 36 9.87 2.19 1.84
CA GLY A 36 10.18 1.78 3.20
C GLY A 36 9.41 2.65 4.18
N HIS A 37 8.17 2.26 4.49
CA HIS A 37 7.50 2.67 5.73
C HIS A 37 7.46 1.48 6.67
N GLU A 38 8.65 1.19 7.20
CA GLU A 38 8.86 0.39 8.40
C GLU A 38 8.33 1.21 9.60
N LYS A 39 7.09 0.92 9.99
CA LYS A 39 6.55 1.27 11.31
C LYS A 39 6.22 -0.05 11.98
N ALA A 40 7.09 -0.44 12.92
CA ALA A 40 6.96 -1.61 13.76
C ALA A 40 5.57 -1.68 14.41
N GLY A 41 4.90 -2.82 14.27
CA GLY A 41 3.64 -3.13 14.95
C GLY A 41 2.42 -3.39 14.07
N ARG A 42 2.54 -3.47 12.74
CA ARG A 42 1.45 -3.99 11.90
C ARG A 42 1.42 -5.53 11.97
N PRO A 43 0.23 -6.15 12.08
CA PRO A 43 0.09 -7.60 11.95
C PRO A 43 0.77 -8.06 10.66
N LYS A 44 1.49 -9.19 10.74
CA LYS A 44 2.20 -9.82 9.62
C LYS A 44 1.17 -10.40 8.64
N PHE A 45 0.54 -9.51 7.90
CA PHE A 45 -0.27 -9.87 6.77
C PHE A 45 0.62 -10.47 5.68
N GLN A 46 -0.01 -11.25 4.82
CA GLN A 46 0.50 -11.67 3.52
C GLN A 46 1.41 -10.63 2.84
N THR A 47 2.64 -11.00 2.50
CA THR A 47 3.59 -10.17 1.72
C THR A 47 3.67 -10.55 0.25
N HIS A 48 3.27 -11.78 -0.10
CA HIS A 48 3.31 -12.34 -1.46
C HIS A 48 1.91 -12.65 -1.97
N CYS A 49 1.63 -12.38 -3.25
CA CYS A 49 0.37 -12.67 -3.92
C CYS A 49 0.15 -14.20 -4.04
N PRO A 50 -1.01 -14.78 -3.67
CA PRO A 50 -1.20 -16.23 -3.75
C PRO A 50 -1.27 -16.75 -5.19
N VAL A 51 -1.59 -15.86 -6.14
CA VAL A 51 -1.75 -16.18 -7.56
C VAL A 51 -0.38 -16.28 -8.25
N THR A 52 0.40 -15.20 -8.18
CA THR A 52 1.65 -15.05 -8.94
C THR A 52 2.91 -14.97 -8.07
N ASP A 53 2.78 -15.10 -6.74
CA ASP A 53 3.86 -14.92 -5.73
C ASP A 53 4.53 -13.52 -5.74
N GLY A 54 4.05 -12.60 -6.58
CA GLY A 54 4.55 -11.23 -6.66
C GLY A 54 4.31 -10.44 -5.36
N ARG A 55 4.93 -9.26 -5.23
CA ARG A 55 4.74 -8.42 -4.04
C ARG A 55 3.28 -7.98 -3.89
N ALA A 56 2.65 -8.41 -2.80
CA ALA A 56 1.28 -8.04 -2.47
C ALA A 56 1.21 -6.56 -2.09
N ARG A 57 0.31 -5.82 -2.74
CA ARG A 57 0.08 -4.41 -2.43
C ARG A 57 -1.06 -4.26 -1.42
N ARG A 58 -1.07 -3.18 -0.63
CA ARG A 58 -2.18 -2.90 0.30
C ARG A 58 -3.35 -2.21 -0.39
N ASP A 59 -3.06 -1.52 -1.49
CA ASP A 59 -4.05 -0.96 -2.41
C ASP A 59 -4.75 -2.05 -3.24
N CYS A 60 -4.06 -3.08 -3.72
CA CYS A 60 -4.71 -4.16 -4.45
C CYS A 60 -5.13 -5.29 -3.49
N PHE A 61 -6.43 -5.49 -3.28
CA PHE A 61 -6.96 -6.58 -2.47
C PHE A 61 -8.30 -7.09 -3.02
N ALA A 62 -8.67 -8.29 -2.62
CA ALA A 62 -9.97 -8.90 -2.88
C ALA A 62 -10.59 -9.41 -1.59
N ASP A 63 -11.88 -9.13 -1.42
CA ASP A 63 -12.65 -9.50 -0.23
C ASP A 63 -13.55 -10.69 -0.54
N LYS A 64 -13.40 -11.79 0.20
CA LYS A 64 -14.26 -12.97 0.11
C LYS A 64 -14.47 -13.63 1.46
N ASP A 65 -15.72 -13.96 1.77
CA ASP A 65 -16.10 -14.61 3.04
C ASP A 65 -15.65 -13.85 4.30
N GLY A 66 -15.61 -12.51 4.24
CA GLY A 66 -15.12 -11.66 5.32
C GLY A 66 -13.60 -11.69 5.51
N LEU A 67 -12.87 -12.36 4.62
CA LEU A 67 -11.42 -12.37 4.53
C LEU A 67 -10.96 -11.44 3.42
N ARG A 68 -9.89 -10.71 3.67
CA ARG A 68 -9.22 -9.81 2.74
C ARG A 68 -7.89 -10.40 2.34
N VAL A 69 -7.77 -10.72 1.06
CA VAL A 69 -6.54 -11.23 0.44
C VAL A 69 -5.91 -10.11 -0.36
N PHE A 70 -4.64 -9.84 -0.09
CA PHE A 70 -3.91 -8.81 -0.81
C PHE A 70 -3.37 -9.38 -2.13
N LEU A 71 -3.28 -8.58 -3.17
CA LEU A 71 -2.91 -9.01 -4.50
C LEU A 71 -1.81 -8.10 -5.05
N CYS A 72 -1.07 -8.55 -6.04
CA CYS A 72 -0.05 -7.71 -6.67
C CYS A 72 -0.61 -6.81 -7.77
N SER A 73 -1.78 -7.17 -8.34
CA SER A 73 -2.37 -6.53 -9.51
C SER A 73 -3.88 -6.80 -9.60
N PRO A 74 -4.66 -5.96 -10.30
CA PRO A 74 -6.09 -6.18 -10.52
C PRO A 74 -6.37 -7.45 -11.34
N ALA A 75 -5.51 -7.84 -12.28
CA ALA A 75 -5.64 -9.10 -13.03
C ALA A 75 -5.65 -10.33 -12.10
N CYS A 76 -4.89 -10.30 -11.00
CA CYS A 76 -4.91 -11.38 -10.01
C CYS A 76 -6.23 -11.44 -9.23
N SER A 77 -7.02 -10.36 -9.19
CA SER A 77 -8.34 -10.37 -8.54
C SER A 77 -9.34 -11.22 -9.34
N GLU A 78 -9.21 -11.24 -10.66
CA GLU A 78 -10.04 -12.08 -11.53
C GLU A 78 -9.70 -13.56 -11.34
N GLU A 79 -8.41 -13.91 -11.29
CA GLU A 79 -7.98 -15.27 -10.96
C GLU A 79 -8.42 -15.69 -9.55
N PHE A 80 -8.28 -14.80 -8.57
CA PHE A 80 -8.77 -15.06 -7.22
C PHE A 80 -10.30 -15.23 -7.17
N ALA A 81 -11.04 -14.48 -7.98
CA ALA A 81 -12.51 -14.58 -8.04
C ALA A 81 -13.00 -15.92 -8.63
N LYS A 82 -12.19 -16.57 -9.48
CA LYS A 82 -12.50 -17.92 -10.01
C LYS A 82 -12.46 -18.99 -8.92
N ASP A 83 -11.43 -18.96 -8.08
CA ASP A 83 -11.21 -20.00 -7.05
C ASP A 83 -10.70 -19.43 -5.72
N PRO A 84 -11.49 -18.60 -5.01
CA PRO A 84 -11.03 -17.91 -3.81
C PRO A 84 -10.68 -18.90 -2.68
N ALA A 85 -11.46 -19.97 -2.53
CA ALA A 85 -11.23 -21.01 -1.53
C ALA A 85 -9.87 -21.70 -1.70
N LYS A 86 -9.44 -21.93 -2.94
CA LYS A 86 -8.13 -22.55 -3.27
C LYS A 86 -6.97 -21.68 -2.79
N TYR A 87 -7.02 -20.38 -3.10
CA TYR A 87 -5.96 -19.44 -2.70
C TYR A 87 -5.95 -19.17 -1.19
N ILE A 88 -7.13 -19.05 -0.56
CA ILE A 88 -7.24 -18.90 0.90
C ILE A 88 -6.71 -20.14 1.61
N GLY A 89 -7.02 -21.35 1.11
CA GLY A 89 -6.49 -22.61 1.62
C GLY A 89 -4.96 -22.64 1.59
N LYS A 90 -4.38 -22.36 0.42
CA LYS A 90 -2.92 -22.29 0.22
C LYS A 90 -2.26 -21.28 1.18
N LEU A 91 -2.84 -20.09 1.35
CA LEU A 91 -2.31 -19.08 2.28
C LEU A 91 -2.32 -19.59 3.73
N LYS A 92 -3.40 -20.25 4.16
CA LYS A 92 -3.49 -20.84 5.50
C LYS A 92 -2.47 -21.96 5.70
N GLU A 93 -2.28 -22.83 4.71
CA GLU A 93 -1.28 -23.90 4.73
C GLU A 93 0.15 -23.36 4.80
N GLN A 94 0.41 -22.25 4.12
CA GLN A 94 1.70 -21.53 4.20
C GLN A 94 1.90 -20.79 5.52
N GLY A 95 0.96 -20.88 6.47
CA GLY A 95 1.00 -20.15 7.74
C GLY A 95 0.84 -18.63 7.57
N VAL A 96 0.29 -18.18 6.45
CA VAL A 96 0.04 -16.76 6.18
C VAL A 96 -1.27 -16.34 6.82
N THR A 97 -1.21 -15.36 7.72
CA THR A 97 -2.42 -14.77 8.31
C THR A 97 -3.15 -13.93 7.28
N VAL A 98 -4.29 -14.46 6.82
CA VAL A 98 -5.22 -13.74 5.96
C VAL A 98 -5.91 -12.66 6.79
N ALA A 99 -5.94 -11.44 6.27
CA ALA A 99 -6.59 -10.34 6.97
C ALA A 99 -8.10 -10.51 6.97
N LYS A 100 -8.79 -9.87 7.92
CA LYS A 100 -10.25 -9.79 7.95
C LYS A 100 -10.71 -8.46 7.39
N VAL A 101 -11.84 -8.46 6.71
CA VAL A 101 -12.51 -7.24 6.29
C VAL A 101 -13.04 -6.54 7.53
N GLN A 102 -12.94 -5.21 7.57
CA GLN A 102 -13.57 -4.44 8.61
C GLN A 102 -15.10 -4.55 8.47
N THR A 103 -15.75 -5.25 9.40
CA THR A 103 -17.21 -5.36 9.48
C THR A 103 -17.80 -4.64 10.69
N ALA A 104 -16.96 -4.39 11.70
CA ALA A 104 -17.35 -3.73 12.94
C ALA A 104 -16.67 -2.36 13.10
N CYS A 105 -17.40 -1.43 13.71
CA CYS A 105 -16.96 -0.08 13.98
C CYS A 105 -15.86 -0.10 15.05
N PRO A 106 -14.70 0.52 14.83
CA PRO A 106 -13.58 0.49 15.78
C PRO A 106 -13.90 1.11 17.14
N VAL A 107 -14.92 1.98 17.18
CA VAL A 107 -15.30 2.76 18.36
C VAL A 107 -16.39 2.06 19.17
N THR A 108 -17.37 1.46 18.49
CA THR A 108 -18.61 0.94 19.11
C THR A 108 -18.85 -0.55 18.86
N ASP A 109 -17.99 -1.22 18.07
CA ASP A 109 -18.10 -2.61 17.63
C ASP A 109 -19.44 -2.95 16.91
N LYS A 110 -20.22 -1.93 16.53
CA LYS A 110 -21.46 -2.02 15.73
C LYS A 110 -21.15 -2.27 14.25
N PRO A 111 -22.10 -2.82 13.46
CA PRO A 111 -21.90 -2.96 12.01
C PRO A 111 -21.54 -1.61 11.36
N ILE A 112 -20.52 -1.60 10.53
CA ILE A 112 -20.08 -0.40 9.80
C ILE A 112 -21.08 -0.01 8.70
N ASN A 113 -21.11 1.27 8.35
CA ASN A 113 -21.68 1.74 7.09
C ASN A 113 -20.54 2.02 6.10
N LYS A 114 -20.61 1.44 4.90
CA LYS A 114 -19.61 1.64 3.83
C LYS A 114 -19.61 3.07 3.26
N GLU A 115 -20.71 3.80 3.42
CA GLU A 115 -20.84 5.20 3.02
C GLU A 115 -20.20 6.15 4.03
N THR A 116 -20.07 5.72 5.28
CA THR A 116 -19.47 6.52 6.36
C THR A 116 -18.05 6.03 6.63
N TYR A 117 -17.06 6.73 6.08
CA TYR A 117 -15.65 6.41 6.27
C TYR A 117 -14.82 7.65 6.56
N MET A 118 -13.64 7.45 7.13
CA MET A 118 -12.64 8.50 7.33
C MET A 118 -11.25 7.98 7.01
N ASP A 119 -10.51 8.75 6.20
CA ASP A 119 -9.15 8.44 5.79
C ASP A 119 -8.15 8.98 6.84
N LEU A 120 -7.40 8.09 7.49
CA LEU A 120 -6.39 8.44 8.50
C LEU A 120 -5.11 7.63 8.29
N ALA A 121 -3.97 8.31 8.26
CA ALA A 121 -2.65 7.68 8.09
C ALA A 121 -2.55 6.77 6.85
N GLY A 122 -3.23 7.14 5.75
CA GLY A 122 -3.25 6.36 4.49
C GLY A 122 -4.12 5.10 4.55
N LEU A 123 -4.93 4.96 5.61
CA LEU A 123 -5.90 3.89 5.79
C LEU A 123 -7.30 4.50 5.80
N ARG A 124 -8.23 3.88 5.07
CA ARG A 124 -9.65 4.20 5.08
C ARG A 124 -10.34 3.35 6.14
N ILE A 125 -10.90 4.02 7.14
CA ILE A 125 -11.58 3.38 8.27
C ILE A 125 -13.08 3.63 8.15
N TYR A 126 -13.85 2.56 8.04
CA TYR A 126 -15.30 2.62 8.00
C TYR A 126 -15.89 2.77 9.40
N LEU A 127 -17.04 3.43 9.50
CA LEU A 127 -17.67 3.78 10.77
C LEU A 127 -19.16 3.49 10.69
N CYS A 128 -19.78 3.24 11.85
CA CYS A 128 -21.23 3.05 11.89
C CYS A 128 -22.01 4.38 11.85
N SER A 129 -21.36 5.50 12.19
CA SER A 129 -21.99 6.82 12.26
C SER A 129 -20.94 7.94 12.29
N GLU A 130 -21.37 9.16 11.94
CA GLU A 130 -20.51 10.36 11.95
C GLU A 130 -20.00 10.70 13.36
N ASP A 131 -20.77 10.41 14.41
CA ASP A 131 -20.34 10.60 15.80
C ASP A 131 -19.10 9.76 16.15
N CYS A 132 -19.00 8.57 15.54
CA CYS A 132 -17.81 7.73 15.68
C CYS A 132 -16.59 8.35 14.99
N ALA A 133 -16.76 9.18 13.96
CA ALA A 133 -15.66 9.88 13.30
C ALA A 133 -15.01 10.89 14.25
N ALA A 134 -15.81 11.62 15.03
CA ALA A 134 -15.29 12.54 16.04
C ALA A 134 -14.46 11.80 17.12
N LYS A 135 -14.94 10.64 17.58
CA LYS A 135 -14.22 9.80 18.56
C LYS A 135 -12.94 9.20 17.97
N LEU A 136 -13.01 8.70 16.73
CA LEU A 136 -11.85 8.16 16.02
C LEU A 136 -10.79 9.26 15.83
N LYS A 137 -11.19 10.48 15.46
CA LYS A 137 -10.27 11.62 15.27
C LYS A 137 -9.53 12.02 16.54
N LYS A 138 -10.18 11.89 17.71
CA LYS A 138 -9.54 12.16 19.02
C LYS A 138 -8.49 11.12 19.41
N SER A 139 -8.63 9.87 18.97
CA SER A 139 -7.70 8.79 19.36
C SER A 139 -7.56 7.72 18.28
N PRO A 140 -7.08 8.07 17.07
CA PRO A 140 -7.14 7.18 15.92
C PRO A 140 -6.24 5.96 16.11
N GLY A 141 -5.04 6.18 16.65
CA GLY A 141 -4.09 5.10 16.91
C GLY A 141 -4.62 4.04 17.88
N LYS A 142 -5.44 4.42 18.88
CA LYS A 142 -5.98 3.46 19.86
C LYS A 142 -6.93 2.46 19.19
N TYR A 143 -7.89 2.97 18.41
CA TYR A 143 -8.91 2.13 17.81
C TYR A 143 -8.41 1.36 16.58
N VAL A 144 -7.60 2.01 15.73
CA VAL A 144 -6.97 1.36 14.56
C VAL A 144 -6.03 0.24 15.01
N LYS A 145 -5.23 0.47 16.06
CA LYS A 145 -4.32 -0.57 16.58
C LYS A 145 -5.07 -1.77 17.15
N LYS A 146 -6.18 -1.56 17.89
CA LYS A 146 -7.03 -2.65 18.40
C LYS A 146 -7.46 -3.57 17.26
N GLN A 147 -8.11 -3.02 16.23
CA GLN A 147 -8.61 -3.80 15.10
C GLN A 147 -7.49 -4.43 14.27
N MET A 148 -6.37 -3.73 14.06
CA MET A 148 -5.20 -4.32 13.41
C MET A 148 -4.65 -5.53 14.19
N MET A 149 -4.60 -5.47 15.53
CA MET A 149 -4.18 -6.59 16.36
C MET A 149 -5.18 -7.77 16.29
N GLU A 150 -6.46 -7.48 16.06
CA GLU A 150 -7.51 -8.49 15.80
C GLU A 150 -7.43 -9.10 14.38
N GLY A 151 -6.49 -8.61 13.56
CA GLY A 151 -6.26 -9.07 12.19
C GLY A 151 -7.15 -8.37 11.14
N VAL A 152 -7.83 -7.28 11.51
CA VAL A 152 -8.61 -6.48 10.56
C VAL A 152 -7.67 -5.66 9.69
N ALA A 153 -7.86 -5.77 8.37
CA ALA A 153 -7.20 -4.90 7.41
C ALA A 153 -8.12 -3.73 7.05
N PHE A 154 -7.53 -2.54 7.07
CA PHE A 154 -8.16 -1.32 6.57
C PHE A 154 -7.90 -1.16 5.08
N ASP A 155 -8.76 -0.38 4.45
CA ASP A 155 -8.71 -0.07 3.05
C ASP A 155 -7.65 1.02 2.78
N SER A 156 -7.13 1.11 1.56
CA SER A 156 -6.19 2.18 1.18
C SER A 156 -6.82 2.98 0.04
N PRO A 157 -7.07 4.29 0.22
CA PRO A 157 -7.79 5.09 -0.77
C PRO A 157 -7.10 5.17 -2.15
N SER A 158 -5.83 4.79 -2.24
CA SER A 158 -5.06 4.76 -3.50
C SER A 158 -5.44 3.61 -4.45
N CYS A 159 -6.35 2.71 -4.08
CA CYS A 159 -6.86 1.68 -4.99
C CYS A 159 -8.03 2.14 -5.87
N SER A 160 -8.48 3.38 -5.73
CA SER A 160 -9.41 4.01 -6.69
C SER A 160 -8.77 4.35 -8.04
N GLY A 161 -7.57 3.82 -8.32
CA GLY A 161 -6.83 4.01 -9.56
C GLY A 161 -6.80 2.75 -10.43
N HIS A 162 -7.96 2.24 -10.83
CA HIS A 162 -8.11 1.80 -12.22
C HIS A 162 -9.31 2.53 -12.79
N ASP A 163 -9.00 3.65 -13.44
CA ASP A 163 -9.73 4.06 -14.63
C ASP A 163 -9.90 2.80 -15.48
N HIS A 164 -11.09 2.20 -15.47
CA HIS A 164 -11.49 1.36 -16.58
C HIS A 164 -11.65 2.31 -17.77
N GLY A 165 -10.52 2.70 -18.34
CA GLY A 165 -10.43 3.13 -19.71
C GLY A 165 -10.75 1.92 -20.58
N ASN A 166 -12.03 1.58 -20.64
CA ASN A 166 -12.61 0.79 -21.72
C ASN A 166 -13.87 1.55 -22.16
N GLY A 167 -13.76 2.20 -23.31
CA GLY A 167 -14.71 3.17 -23.80
C GLY A 167 -16.14 2.64 -23.88
N HIS A 168 -17.06 3.37 -23.26
CA HIS A 168 -18.41 3.47 -23.79
C HIS A 168 -18.41 4.66 -24.76
N GLY A 169 -18.48 4.33 -26.06
CA GLY A 169 -18.67 5.31 -27.12
C GLY A 169 -19.93 6.12 -26.86
N HIS A 170 -19.77 7.45 -26.80
CA HIS A 170 -20.89 8.36 -26.99
C HIS A 170 -20.99 8.64 -28.50
N ASP A 171 -21.84 7.87 -29.16
CA ASP A 171 -22.28 8.11 -30.53
C ASP A 171 -23.03 9.44 -30.62
N GLY A 172 -22.46 10.37 -31.40
CA GLY A 172 -23.19 11.20 -32.35
C GLY A 172 -24.16 12.27 -31.81
N HIS A 173 -23.67 13.50 -31.70
CA HIS A 173 -24.49 14.68 -31.97
C HIS A 173 -23.96 15.39 -33.22
N ASN A 174 -24.58 15.07 -34.36
CA ASN A 174 -24.40 15.80 -35.62
C ASN A 174 -25.33 17.03 -35.58
N HIS A 175 -24.77 18.20 -35.87
CA HIS A 175 -25.49 19.48 -35.97
C HIS A 175 -25.55 19.94 -37.42
#